data_AF-A0A2M6ZDH6-F1
#
_entry.id   AF-A0A2M6ZDH6-F1
#
_cell.length_a   1.000
_cell.length_b   1.000
_cell.length_c   1.000
_cell.angle_alpha   90.00
_cell.angle_beta   90.00
_cell.angle_gamma   90.00
#
_symmetry.space_group_name_H-M   'P 1'
#
loop_
_entity.id
_entity.type
_entity.pdbx_description
1 polymer ?
#
loop_
_entity_poly.entity_id
_entity_poly.type
_entity_poly.pdbx_seq_one_letter_code
_entity_poly.pdbx_strand_id
1 'polypeptide(L)'
;MYRDFEGRNRVEQDPAEIAESVRMAIKNLLSIRSVRSHEIAAAGMATQRSSIVAWDRRNGNPLSPVLSWQDHRRAAWLNKIRTHSEKIMDIRLHFLKERAEFGLSCKRIIAFGNTC
;
A
#
# COMPACT_ATOMS: atom_id res chain seq x y z
N MET A 1 5.91 8.12 -9.93
CA MET A 1 5.76 7.30 -8.71
C MET A 1 4.81 7.87 -7.67
N TYR A 2 4.81 9.18 -7.37
CA TYR A 2 3.75 9.81 -6.55
C TYR A 2 2.96 10.79 -7.39
N ARG A 3 1.63 10.67 -7.40
CA ARG A 3 0.74 11.72 -7.91
C ARG A 3 0.17 12.46 -6.70
N ASP A 4 0.66 13.67 -6.47
CA ASP A 4 0.08 14.59 -5.49
C ASP A 4 -1.16 15.23 -6.14
N PHE A 5 -2.35 14.80 -5.71
CA PHE A 5 -3.60 15.43 -6.11
C PHE A 5 -3.96 16.46 -5.04
N GLU A 6 -4.39 17.65 -5.48
CA GLU A 6 -4.69 18.81 -4.64
C GLU A 6 -5.24 18.46 -3.25
N GLY A 7 -4.43 18.74 -2.23
CA GLY A 7 -4.73 18.46 -0.83
C GLY A 7 -3.73 17.47 -0.24
N ARG A 8 -2.88 17.98 0.67
CA ARG A 8 -1.75 17.33 1.37
C ARG A 8 -2.02 15.96 2.05
N ASN A 9 -3.23 15.41 1.91
CA ASN A 9 -3.71 14.22 2.58
C ASN A 9 -3.85 13.00 1.65
N ARG A 10 -3.64 13.15 0.34
CA ARG A 10 -3.79 12.10 -0.67
C ARG A 10 -2.43 11.68 -1.22
N VAL A 11 -2.04 10.43 -1.01
CA VAL A 11 -0.78 9.89 -1.52
C VAL A 11 -1.04 8.57 -2.22
N GLU A 12 -1.02 8.62 -3.55
CA GLU A 12 -1.29 7.46 -4.41
C GLU A 12 -0.12 7.14 -5.34
N GLN A 13 -0.03 5.86 -5.69
CA GLN A 13 0.94 5.34 -6.62
C GLN A 13 0.24 4.48 -7.67
N ASP A 14 0.75 4.49 -8.88
CA ASP A 14 0.26 3.62 -9.94
C ASP A 14 0.76 2.18 -9.71
N PRO A 15 -0.12 1.17 -9.61
CA PRO A 15 0.27 -0.23 -9.42
C PRO A 15 1.17 -0.75 -10.54
N ALA A 16 0.95 -0.32 -11.78
CA ALA A 16 1.76 -0.72 -12.93
C ALA A 16 3.17 -0.11 -12.85
N GLU A 17 3.29 1.16 -12.45
CA GLU A 17 4.61 1.78 -12.23
C GLU A 17 5.40 1.06 -11.12
N ILE A 18 4.74 0.66 -10.03
CA ILE A 18 5.39 -0.10 -8.96
C ILE A 18 5.88 -1.45 -9.50
N ALA A 19 5.02 -2.21 -10.19
CA ALA A 19 5.39 -3.50 -10.75
C ALA A 19 6.55 -3.37 -11.74
N GLU A 20 6.50 -2.37 -12.62
CA GLU A 20 7.55 -2.14 -13.61
C GLU A 20 8.87 -1.71 -12.96
N SER A 21 8.83 -0.88 -11.91
CA SER A 21 10.04 -0.49 -11.17
C SER A 21 10.78 -1.70 -10.59
N VAL A 22 10.05 -2.70 -10.07
CA VAL A 22 10.64 -3.95 -9.56
C VAL A 22 11.21 -4.78 -10.72
N ARG A 23 10.49 -4.91 -11.84
CA ARG A 23 10.99 -5.63 -13.02
C ARG A 23 12.27 -5.01 -13.57
N MET A 24 12.32 -3.69 -13.67
CA MET A 24 13.50 -2.95 -14.11
C MET A 24 14.68 -3.15 -13.16
N ALA A 25 14.46 -3.09 -11.83
CA ALA A 25 15.51 -3.32 -10.85
C ALA A 25 16.13 -4.72 -10.99
N ILE A 26 15.29 -5.76 -11.17
CA ILE A 26 15.74 -7.14 -11.41
C ILE A 26 16.51 -7.23 -12.72
N LYS A 27 15.97 -6.68 -13.82
CA LYS A 27 16.60 -6.71 -15.14
C LYS A 27 17.97 -6.03 -15.13
N ASN A 28 18.07 -4.88 -14.47
CA ASN A 28 19.33 -4.15 -14.33
C ASN A 28 20.36 -4.95 -13.52
N LEU A 29 19.95 -5.58 -12.41
CA LEU A 29 20.82 -6.42 -11.61
C LEU A 29 21.38 -7.62 -12.39
N LEU A 30 20.52 -8.32 -13.13
CA LEU A 30 20.92 -9.46 -13.97
C LEU A 30 21.91 -9.03 -15.07
N SER A 31 21.65 -7.87 -15.70
CA SER A 31 22.52 -7.32 -16.75
C SER A 31 23.91 -6.96 -16.22
N ILE A 32 24.00 -6.27 -15.07
CA ILE A 32 25.28 -5.83 -14.48
C ILE A 32 26.15 -7.03 -14.08
N ARG A 33 25.53 -8.11 -13.61
CA ARG A 33 26.26 -9.28 -13.09
C ARG A 33 26.46 -10.39 -14.12
N SER A 34 25.92 -10.24 -15.34
CA SER A 34 25.86 -11.30 -16.35
C SER A 34 25.30 -12.62 -15.80
N VAL A 35 24.42 -12.54 -14.79
CA VAL A 35 23.82 -13.69 -14.12
C VAL A 35 22.56 -14.08 -14.87
N ARG A 36 22.38 -15.37 -15.13
CA ARG A 36 21.17 -15.93 -15.74
C ARG A 36 20.16 -16.21 -14.64
N SER A 37 18.87 -16.06 -14.94
CA SER A 37 17.80 -16.20 -13.95
C SER A 37 17.79 -17.58 -13.26
N HIS A 38 18.22 -18.65 -13.94
CA HIS A 38 18.30 -20.00 -13.37
C HIS A 38 19.47 -20.20 -12.39
N GLU A 39 20.38 -19.24 -12.28
CA GLU A 39 21.50 -19.27 -11.33
C GLU A 39 21.09 -18.67 -9.96
N ILE A 40 19.87 -18.13 -9.85
CA ILE A 40 19.32 -17.58 -8.61
C ILE A 40 18.69 -18.71 -7.79
N ALA A 41 19.31 -19.06 -6.67
CA ALA A 41 18.79 -20.07 -5.75
C ALA A 41 17.55 -19.61 -4.97
N ALA A 42 17.47 -18.31 -4.63
CA ALA A 42 16.37 -17.74 -3.88
C ALA A 42 16.24 -16.22 -4.10
N ALA A 43 15.04 -15.69 -3.86
CA ALA A 43 14.77 -14.26 -3.82
C ALA A 43 13.96 -13.90 -2.56
N GLY A 44 14.34 -12.79 -1.92
CA GLY A 44 13.59 -12.20 -0.81
C GLY A 44 12.84 -10.96 -1.26
N MET A 45 11.69 -10.69 -0.65
CA MET A 45 10.90 -9.48 -0.93
C MET A 45 10.71 -8.68 0.36
N ALA A 46 11.18 -7.44 0.34
CA ALA A 46 10.91 -6.46 1.38
C ALA A 46 10.03 -5.36 0.78
N THR A 47 8.93 -5.03 1.44
CA THR A 47 7.92 -4.10 0.92
C THR A 47 7.61 -3.00 1.92
N GLN A 48 7.11 -1.88 1.41
CA GLN A 48 6.43 -0.90 2.24
C GLN A 48 5.20 -1.53 2.89
N ARG A 49 5.08 -1.37 4.21
CA ARG A 49 3.91 -1.85 4.96
C ARG A 49 2.78 -0.83 4.89
N SER A 50 1.55 -1.28 5.12
CA SER A 50 0.36 -0.43 5.27
C SER A 50 -0.10 0.33 4.02
N SER A 51 0.58 0.18 2.87
CA SER A 51 0.03 0.53 1.57
C SER A 51 -0.94 -0.56 1.09
N ILE A 52 -2.03 -0.17 0.40
CA ILE A 52 -3.10 -1.11 0.01
C ILE A 52 -3.54 -0.86 -1.43
N VAL A 53 -3.83 -1.93 -2.15
CA VAL A 53 -4.35 -1.92 -3.52
C VAL A 53 -5.43 -2.98 -3.66
N ALA A 54 -6.47 -2.71 -4.45
CA ALA A 54 -7.42 -3.72 -4.90
C ALA A 54 -7.08 -4.16 -6.31
N TRP A 55 -7.27 -5.45 -6.58
CA TRP A 55 -7.11 -6.04 -7.90
C TRP A 55 -8.18 -7.09 -8.16
N ASP A 56 -8.48 -7.33 -9.43
CA ASP A 56 -9.32 -8.43 -9.86
C ASP A 56 -8.53 -9.74 -9.72
N ARG A 57 -9.06 -10.66 -8.92
CA ARG A 57 -8.44 -11.96 -8.64
C ARG A 57 -8.23 -12.82 -9.89
N ARG A 58 -9.04 -12.65 -10.94
CA ARG A 58 -9.00 -13.49 -12.14
C ARG A 58 -7.88 -13.10 -13.10
N ASN A 59 -7.67 -11.80 -13.31
CA ASN A 59 -6.72 -11.28 -14.30
C ASN A 59 -5.54 -10.52 -13.66
N GLY A 60 -5.59 -10.22 -12.37
CA GLY A 60 -4.56 -9.46 -11.65
C GLY A 60 -4.60 -7.96 -11.91
N ASN A 61 -5.57 -7.45 -12.66
CA ASN A 61 -5.65 -6.04 -13.01
C ASN A 61 -5.98 -5.19 -11.78
N PRO A 62 -5.29 -4.06 -11.58
CA PRO A 62 -5.61 -3.16 -10.50
C PRO A 62 -7.01 -2.55 -10.69
N LEU A 63 -7.80 -2.55 -9.62
CA LEU A 63 -9.11 -1.92 -9.55
C LEU A 63 -9.03 -0.51 -8.95
N SER A 64 -7.89 -0.18 -8.33
CA SER A 64 -7.62 1.14 -7.74
C SER A 64 -6.13 1.47 -7.85
N PRO A 65 -5.74 2.75 -7.70
CA PRO A 65 -4.38 3.11 -7.34
C PRO A 65 -3.94 2.43 -6.03
N VAL A 66 -2.63 2.33 -5.81
CA VAL A 66 -2.10 1.96 -4.50
C VAL A 66 -2.24 3.17 -3.58
N LEU A 67 -2.97 2.99 -2.48
CA LEU A 67 -3.05 3.96 -1.40
C LEU A 67 -1.78 3.81 -0.55
N SER A 68 -0.94 4.84 -0.53
CA SER A 68 0.29 4.85 0.27
C SER A 68 -0.03 4.84 1.76
N TRP A 69 0.90 4.33 2.56
CA TRP A 69 0.87 4.48 4.02
C TRP A 69 0.86 5.94 4.48
N GLN A 70 1.26 6.89 3.62
CA GLN A 70 1.21 8.33 3.88
C GLN A 70 -0.19 8.93 3.65
N ASP A 71 -1.12 8.16 3.07
CA ASP A 71 -2.46 8.64 2.80
C ASP A 71 -3.27 8.82 4.08
N HIS A 72 -3.75 10.03 4.30
CA HIS A 72 -4.52 10.41 5.48
C HIS A 72 -5.81 11.15 5.12
N ARG A 73 -6.35 10.92 3.90
CA ARG A 73 -7.55 11.60 3.41
C ARG A 73 -8.81 11.32 4.24
N ARG A 74 -8.81 10.27 5.07
CA ARG A 74 -9.89 9.94 6.02
C ARG A 74 -9.55 10.17 7.48
N ALA A 75 -8.50 10.94 7.80
CA ALA A 75 -8.17 11.31 9.18
C ALA A 75 -9.36 11.95 9.92
N ALA A 76 -10.09 12.85 9.26
CA ALA A 76 -11.29 13.47 9.84
C ALA A 76 -12.42 12.46 10.14
N TRP A 77 -12.56 11.40 9.33
CA TRP A 77 -13.54 10.34 9.56
C TRP A 77 -13.10 9.42 10.71
N LEU A 78 -11.82 9.05 10.77
CA LEU A 78 -11.25 8.28 11.88
C LEU A 78 -11.49 8.99 13.23
N ASN A 79 -11.31 10.31 13.28
CA ASN A 79 -11.59 11.11 14.47
C ASN A 79 -13.06 11.00 14.95
N LYS A 80 -14.03 10.84 14.03
CA LYS A 80 -15.46 10.71 14.38
C LYS A 80 -15.80 9.34 14.99
N ILE A 81 -15.06 8.29 14.64
CA ILE A 81 -15.31 6.93 15.15
C ILE A 81 -14.42 6.56 16.35
N ARG A 82 -13.44 7.41 16.68
CA ARG A 82 -12.53 7.24 17.83
C ARG A 82 -13.26 7.10 19.17
N THR A 83 -14.47 7.65 19.30
CA THR A 83 -15.30 7.54 20.50
C THR A 83 -15.77 6.11 20.79
N HIS A 84 -15.64 5.18 19.85
CA HIS A 84 -15.94 3.75 20.03
C HIS A 84 -14.67 2.86 20.14
N SER A 85 -13.51 3.47 20.42
CA SER A 85 -12.19 2.82 20.27
C SER A 85 -11.79 1.84 21.36
N GLU A 86 -12.54 1.72 22.46
CA GLU A 86 -12.22 0.80 23.57
C GLU A 86 -12.12 -0.67 23.09
N LYS A 87 -12.94 -1.07 22.11
CA LYS A 87 -12.90 -2.42 21.51
C LYS A 87 -11.83 -2.61 20.44
N ILE A 88 -11.29 -1.52 19.86
CA ILE A 88 -10.26 -1.58 18.81
C ILE A 88 -8.85 -1.66 19.43
N MET A 89 -8.67 -1.13 20.64
CA MET A 89 -7.41 -1.18 21.37
C MET A 89 -7.09 -2.56 21.95
N ASP A 90 -8.10 -3.38 22.21
CA ASP A 90 -7.96 -4.70 22.85
C ASP A 90 -7.32 -5.77 21.92
N ILE A 91 -7.33 -5.54 20.60
CA ILE A 91 -6.75 -6.46 19.60
C ILE A 91 -5.29 -6.10 19.25
N ARG A 92 -4.71 -5.00 19.78
CA ARG A 92 -3.37 -4.54 19.37
C ARG A 92 -2.24 -5.09 20.26
N LEU A 93 -1.38 -5.89 19.63
CA LEU A 93 0.02 -6.08 20.00
C LEU A 93 0.65 -4.73 20.42
N HIS A 94 1.25 -4.72 21.61
CA HIS A 94 1.63 -3.61 22.49
C HIS A 94 2.47 -2.43 21.91
N PHE A 95 2.73 -2.34 20.60
CA PHE A 95 3.71 -1.38 20.03
C PHE A 95 3.17 -0.39 18.98
N LEU A 96 1.86 -0.40 18.67
CA LEU A 96 1.31 0.40 17.55
C LEU A 96 0.14 1.31 17.99
N LYS A 97 0.32 2.17 18.99
CA LYS A 97 -0.74 3.09 19.43
C LYS A 97 -1.16 4.09 18.33
N GLU A 98 -0.23 4.64 17.55
CA GLU A 98 -0.53 5.73 16.58
C GLU A 98 -0.67 5.27 15.12
N ARG A 99 -0.15 4.09 14.74
CA ARG A 99 0.03 3.74 13.32
C ARG A 99 -1.04 2.85 12.68
N ALA A 100 -1.89 2.18 13.45
CA ALA A 100 -2.87 1.27 12.86
C ALA A 100 -4.21 1.96 12.50
N GLU A 101 -4.33 3.27 12.70
CA GLU A 101 -5.42 4.08 12.13
C GLU A 101 -5.31 4.20 10.60
N PHE A 102 -4.07 4.27 10.07
CA PHE A 102 -3.81 4.43 8.64
C PHE A 102 -4.22 3.21 7.81
N GLY A 103 -3.89 2.00 8.25
CA GLY A 103 -4.28 0.77 7.56
C GLY A 103 -5.81 0.56 7.54
N LEU A 104 -6.52 0.98 8.59
CA LEU A 104 -7.99 0.91 8.65
C LEU A 104 -8.65 1.92 7.71
N SER A 105 -8.09 3.14 7.63
CA SER A 105 -8.51 4.16 6.66
C SER A 105 -8.45 3.61 5.23
N CYS A 106 -7.30 3.08 4.81
CA CYS A 106 -7.10 2.57 3.46
C CYS A 106 -8.00 1.36 3.14
N LYS A 107 -8.18 0.41 4.07
CA LYS A 107 -9.08 -0.75 3.87
C LYS A 107 -10.52 -0.35 3.63
N ARG A 108 -11.02 0.66 4.36
CA ARG A 108 -12.39 1.17 4.20
C ARG A 108 -12.53 2.00 2.91
N ILE A 109 -11.47 2.60 2.38
CA ILE A 109 -11.52 3.33 1.09
C ILE A 109 -11.87 2.35 -0.02
N ILE A 110 -11.14 1.24 -0.08
CA ILE A 110 -11.32 0.22 -1.11
C ILE A 110 -12.66 -0.51 -0.97
N ALA A 111 -13.09 -0.84 0.25
CA ALA A 111 -14.31 -1.64 0.47
C ALA A 111 -15.63 -0.92 0.17
N PHE A 112 -15.65 0.42 0.16
CA PHE A 112 -16.90 1.19 0.04
C PHE A 112 -17.02 2.01 -1.26
N GLY A 113 -16.17 1.74 -2.25
CA GLY A 113 -16.39 2.23 -3.63
C GLY A 113 -16.44 3.76 -3.80
N ASN A 114 -16.12 4.56 -2.78
CA ASN A 114 -16.05 6.01 -2.92
C ASN A 114 -14.71 6.37 -3.58
N THR A 115 -14.66 6.16 -4.89
CA THR A 115 -13.74 6.80 -5.81
C THR A 115 -14.01 8.31 -5.79
N CYS A 116 -13.07 9.06 -5.21
CA CYS A 116 -12.82 10.47 -5.50
C CYS A 116 -11.33 10.63 -5.76
#